data_AF-A0A4R6KMT3-F1
#
_entry.id   AF-A0A4R6KMT3-F1
#
_cell.length_a   1.000
_cell.length_b   1.000
_cell.length_c   1.000
_cell.angle_alpha   90.00
_cell.angle_beta   90.00
_cell.angle_gamma   90.00
#
_symmetry.space_group_name_H-M   'P 1'
#
loop_
_entity.id
_entity.type
_entity.pdbx_description
1 polymer ?
#
loop_
_entity_poly.entity_id
_entity_poly.type
_entity_poly.pdbx_seq_one_letter_code
_entity_poly.pdbx_strand_id
1 'polypeptide(L)'
;MTTLEEAAFAGDEAAFAALAGRYRRELHVHCYRMLGSYDEAEDAVQDTFLHAWRARDSYDGRTYFRAWLYKIATNICLDVVRRPTARDLVWLQPYPDRLLDEIAPADDRPDVVAVDRETIELTFLIALQALPPRQRATLIARDVLGWSAAETAGLLDTSVAAANSALQRARVTMQQRLPVRRSDWSAPQPTAEEREVLARFIDAHQRCDAAAAIAIAAEDLRISMPPDRLSFDGLAACLPLFERGLGPNRDGEWRLVPTSANRLPAAASYLLRPGDTVWRAFKLDVLRVHDGKIAEIMTFGYSRFPAFGLPDRLTP
;
A
#
# COMPACT_ATOMS: atom_id res chain seq x y z
N MET A 1 -6.99 -4.78 -33.33
CA MET A 1 -6.01 -3.92 -32.65
C MET A 1 -6.44 -2.49 -32.86
N THR A 2 -6.31 -1.65 -31.85
CA THR A 2 -6.47 -0.20 -32.03
C THR A 2 -5.27 0.38 -32.79
N THR A 3 -5.41 1.50 -33.48
CA THR A 3 -4.31 2.17 -34.20
C THR A 3 -3.10 2.47 -33.30
N LEU A 4 -3.35 2.64 -31.99
CA LEU A 4 -2.31 2.82 -30.98
C LEU A 4 -1.51 1.53 -30.70
N GLU A 5 -2.19 0.38 -30.65
CA GLU A 5 -1.51 -0.93 -30.49
C GLU A 5 -0.64 -1.26 -31.69
N GLU A 6 -1.15 -1.03 -32.90
CA GLU A 6 -0.37 -1.24 -34.14
C GLU A 6 0.91 -0.40 -34.16
N ALA A 7 0.82 0.89 -33.84
CA ALA A 7 1.99 1.77 -33.76
C ALA A 7 2.97 1.34 -32.66
N ALA A 8 2.46 0.99 -31.47
CA ALA A 8 3.28 0.53 -30.34
C ALA A 8 4.11 -0.71 -30.70
N PHE A 9 3.52 -1.69 -31.38
CA PHE A 9 4.21 -2.90 -31.79
C PHE A 9 5.04 -2.74 -33.09
N ALA A 10 4.80 -1.68 -33.87
CA ALA A 10 5.64 -1.29 -34.99
C ALA A 10 6.94 -0.56 -34.57
N GLY A 11 7.15 -0.33 -33.27
CA GLY A 11 8.36 0.30 -32.73
C GLY A 11 8.22 1.80 -32.43
N ASP A 12 7.00 2.34 -32.39
CA ASP A 12 6.77 3.69 -31.86
C ASP A 12 6.79 3.67 -30.31
N GLU A 13 7.85 4.24 -29.74
CA GLU A 13 8.07 4.30 -28.30
C GLU A 13 7.01 5.16 -27.58
N ALA A 14 6.57 6.26 -28.20
CA ALA A 14 5.56 7.13 -27.61
C ALA A 14 4.19 6.44 -27.61
N ALA A 15 3.85 5.73 -28.68
CA ALA A 15 2.64 4.92 -28.74
C ALA A 15 2.65 3.80 -27.70
N PHE A 16 3.79 3.11 -27.54
CA PHE A 16 3.93 2.07 -26.51
C PHE A 16 3.82 2.63 -25.09
N ALA A 17 4.51 3.74 -24.81
CA ALA A 17 4.44 4.40 -23.51
C ALA A 17 3.01 4.85 -23.18
N ALA A 18 2.28 5.39 -24.16
CA ALA A 18 0.88 5.77 -24.00
C ALA A 18 -0.03 4.55 -23.76
N LEU A 19 0.19 3.45 -24.48
CA LEU A 19 -0.57 2.22 -24.33
C LEU A 19 -0.32 1.55 -22.97
N ALA A 20 0.96 1.34 -22.61
CA ALA A 20 1.38 0.73 -21.35
C ALA A 20 1.01 1.63 -20.15
N GLY A 21 1.15 2.94 -20.30
CA GLY A 21 0.83 3.95 -19.28
C GLY A 21 -0.61 3.87 -18.77
N ARG A 22 -1.56 3.44 -19.61
CA ARG A 22 -2.98 3.19 -19.21
C ARG A 22 -3.09 2.16 -18.09
N TYR A 23 -2.14 1.24 -17.99
CA TYR A 23 -2.14 0.15 -17.02
C TYR A 23 -1.23 0.42 -15.82
N ARG A 24 -0.50 1.54 -15.80
CA ARG A 24 0.50 1.85 -14.75
C ARG A 24 -0.06 1.70 -13.35
N ARG A 25 -1.25 2.27 -13.10
CA ARG A 25 -1.85 2.31 -11.76
C ARG A 25 -2.27 0.93 -11.26
N GLU A 26 -2.94 0.14 -12.11
CA GLU A 26 -3.37 -1.20 -11.71
C GLU A 26 -2.17 -2.16 -11.58
N LEU A 27 -1.13 -1.98 -12.39
CA LEU A 27 0.14 -2.71 -12.24
C LEU A 27 0.88 -2.31 -10.98
N HIS A 28 0.88 -1.02 -10.62
CA HIS A 28 1.49 -0.55 -9.38
C HIS A 28 0.81 -1.17 -8.16
N VAL A 29 -0.52 -1.19 -8.13
CA VAL A 29 -1.28 -1.88 -7.08
C VAL A 29 -0.97 -3.38 -7.06
N HIS A 30 -0.88 -4.03 -8.22
CA HIS A 30 -0.52 -5.44 -8.32
C HIS A 30 0.87 -5.72 -7.74
N CYS A 31 1.86 -4.93 -8.14
CA CYS A 31 3.22 -5.01 -7.63
C CYS A 31 3.27 -4.74 -6.12
N TYR A 32 2.51 -3.75 -5.64
CA TYR A 32 2.41 -3.45 -4.21
C TYR A 32 1.80 -4.62 -3.41
N ARG A 33 0.74 -5.27 -3.91
CA ARG A 33 0.20 -6.49 -3.29
C ARG A 33 1.24 -7.62 -3.27
N MET A 34 2.06 -7.71 -4.31
CA MET A 34 3.11 -8.71 -4.40
C MET A 34 4.29 -8.43 -3.47
N LEU A 35 4.64 -7.16 -3.21
CA LEU A 35 5.89 -6.77 -2.57
C LEU A 35 5.73 -6.18 -1.17
N GLY A 36 4.61 -5.52 -0.89
CA GLY A 36 4.35 -4.81 0.37
C GLY A 36 5.10 -3.47 0.48
N SER A 37 5.89 -3.09 -0.52
CA SER A 37 6.66 -1.86 -0.58
C SER A 37 6.15 -0.99 -1.72
N TYR A 38 5.87 0.29 -1.44
CA TYR A 38 5.48 1.28 -2.43
C TYR A 38 6.63 1.53 -3.39
N ASP A 39 7.85 1.72 -2.84
CA ASP A 39 9.03 2.03 -3.65
C ASP A 39 9.41 0.85 -4.56
N GLU A 40 9.42 -0.39 -4.04
CA GLU A 40 9.71 -1.56 -4.88
C GLU A 40 8.60 -1.82 -5.90
N ALA A 41 7.35 -1.41 -5.63
CA ALA A 41 6.26 -1.50 -6.58
C ALA A 41 6.41 -0.51 -7.73
N GLU A 42 6.83 0.74 -7.45
CA GLU A 42 7.16 1.73 -8.48
C GLU A 42 8.30 1.22 -9.38
N ASP A 43 9.36 0.68 -8.77
CA ASP A 43 10.49 0.10 -9.51
C ASP A 43 10.05 -1.10 -10.37
N ALA A 44 9.26 -2.01 -9.82
CA ALA A 44 8.75 -3.16 -10.55
C ALA A 44 7.88 -2.77 -11.75
N VAL A 45 7.10 -1.70 -11.66
CA VAL A 45 6.33 -1.17 -12.79
C VAL A 45 7.23 -0.60 -13.88
N GLN A 46 8.28 0.12 -13.50
CA GLN A 46 9.27 0.64 -14.46
C GLN A 46 9.97 -0.51 -15.19
N ASP A 47 10.45 -1.51 -14.44
CA ASP A 47 11.06 -2.72 -15.01
C ASP A 47 10.07 -3.47 -15.91
N THR A 48 8.78 -3.52 -15.54
CA THR A 48 7.73 -4.14 -16.35
C THR A 48 7.64 -3.49 -17.72
N PHE A 49 7.56 -2.16 -17.78
CA PHE A 49 7.46 -1.44 -19.04
C PHE A 49 8.73 -1.57 -19.89
N LEU A 50 9.91 -1.52 -19.27
CA LEU A 50 11.18 -1.72 -19.96
C LEU A 50 11.30 -3.13 -20.55
N HIS A 51 10.93 -4.16 -19.78
CA HIS A 51 10.92 -5.54 -20.25
C HIS A 51 9.89 -5.75 -21.37
N ALA A 52 8.69 -5.20 -21.21
CA ALA A 52 7.65 -5.29 -22.22
C ALA A 52 8.08 -4.60 -23.53
N TRP A 53 8.68 -3.40 -23.46
CA TRP A 53 9.22 -2.72 -24.64
C TRP A 53 10.27 -3.56 -25.38
N ARG A 54 11.19 -4.18 -24.64
CA ARG A 54 12.24 -5.05 -25.22
C ARG A 54 11.67 -6.34 -25.82
N ALA A 55 10.59 -6.87 -25.23
CA ALA A 55 9.96 -8.11 -25.65
C ALA A 55 8.81 -7.91 -26.66
N ARG A 56 8.53 -6.68 -27.09
CA ARG A 56 7.37 -6.36 -27.95
C ARG A 56 7.33 -7.17 -29.24
N ASP A 57 8.49 -7.46 -29.85
CA ASP A 57 8.57 -8.21 -31.11
C ASP A 57 8.19 -9.70 -30.94
N SER A 58 8.21 -10.20 -29.70
CA SER A 58 7.78 -11.56 -29.33
C SER A 58 6.30 -11.65 -28.96
N TYR A 59 5.59 -10.52 -28.90
CA TYR A 59 4.17 -10.51 -28.59
C TYR A 59 3.36 -10.94 -29.82
N ASP A 60 2.73 -12.10 -29.72
CA ASP A 60 2.01 -12.75 -30.82
C ASP A 60 0.52 -12.39 -30.91
N GLY A 61 0.06 -11.46 -30.06
CA GLY A 61 -1.33 -11.00 -30.01
C GLY A 61 -2.34 -12.05 -29.51
N ARG A 62 -1.92 -13.26 -29.13
CA ARG A 62 -2.85 -14.32 -28.67
C ARG A 62 -3.37 -14.08 -27.25
N THR A 63 -2.57 -13.39 -26.44
CA THR A 63 -2.93 -12.98 -25.07
C THR A 63 -3.26 -11.51 -25.07
N TYR A 64 -4.31 -11.08 -24.39
CA TYR A 64 -4.61 -9.65 -24.23
C TYR A 64 -3.41 -8.89 -23.66
N PHE A 65 -3.12 -7.70 -24.20
CA PHE A 65 -1.96 -6.89 -23.80
C PHE A 65 -1.89 -6.66 -22.28
N ARG A 66 -3.04 -6.43 -21.64
CA ARG A 66 -3.17 -6.34 -20.18
C ARG A 66 -2.62 -7.59 -19.49
N ALA A 67 -3.11 -8.77 -19.84
CA ALA A 67 -2.67 -10.03 -19.23
C ALA A 67 -1.17 -10.30 -19.48
N TRP A 68 -0.65 -9.88 -20.63
CA TRP A 68 0.78 -9.94 -20.92
C TRP A 68 1.62 -9.05 -19.98
N LEU A 69 1.20 -7.80 -19.74
CA LEU A 69 1.86 -6.91 -18.77
C LEU A 69 1.81 -7.47 -17.34
N TYR A 70 0.67 -7.99 -16.90
CA TYR A 70 0.55 -8.65 -15.58
C TYR A 70 1.48 -9.86 -15.44
N LYS A 71 1.71 -10.60 -16.53
CA LYS A 71 2.67 -11.71 -16.54
C LYS A 71 4.10 -11.23 -16.32
N ILE A 72 4.52 -10.20 -17.02
CA ILE A 72 5.85 -9.61 -16.86
C ILE A 72 6.00 -9.07 -15.43
N ALA A 73 5.03 -8.26 -14.95
CA ALA A 73 5.05 -7.68 -13.62
C ALA A 73 5.11 -8.74 -12.51
N THR A 74 4.31 -9.81 -12.63
CA THR A 74 4.32 -10.90 -11.65
C THR A 74 5.67 -11.59 -11.57
N ASN A 75 6.31 -11.85 -12.71
CA ASN A 75 7.64 -12.47 -12.74
C ASN A 75 8.70 -11.57 -12.13
N ILE A 76 8.70 -10.28 -12.45
CA ILE A 76 9.59 -9.28 -11.83
C ILE A 76 9.40 -9.28 -10.31
N CYS A 77 8.16 -9.21 -9.83
CA CYS A 77 7.90 -9.25 -8.39
C CYS A 77 8.38 -10.57 -7.74
N LEU A 78 8.16 -11.72 -8.39
CA LEU A 78 8.64 -13.01 -7.87
C LEU A 78 10.17 -13.04 -7.77
N ASP A 79 10.88 -12.42 -8.72
CA ASP A 79 12.33 -12.33 -8.71
C ASP A 79 12.83 -11.37 -7.62
N VAL A 80 12.17 -10.22 -7.43
CA VAL A 80 12.42 -9.33 -6.30
C VAL A 80 12.23 -10.08 -4.98
N VAL A 81 11.14 -10.86 -4.85
CA VAL A 81 10.83 -11.63 -3.64
C VAL A 81 11.87 -12.69 -3.29
N ARG A 82 12.56 -13.24 -4.28
CA ARG A 82 13.63 -14.23 -4.09
C ARG A 82 14.95 -13.63 -3.61
N ARG A 83 15.14 -12.31 -3.71
CA ARG A 83 16.39 -11.66 -3.31
C ARG A 83 16.56 -11.74 -1.77
N PRO A 84 17.75 -12.11 -1.25
CA PRO A 84 18.00 -12.32 0.19
C PRO A 84 17.97 -11.04 1.07
N THR A 85 17.56 -9.89 0.55
CA THR A 85 17.68 -8.61 1.26
C THR A 85 16.62 -8.49 2.37
N ALA A 86 17.06 -8.71 3.62
CA ALA A 86 16.46 -8.24 4.87
C ALA A 86 14.92 -8.29 4.98
N ARG A 87 14.26 -9.36 4.50
CA ARG A 87 12.81 -9.57 4.65
C ARG A 87 12.39 -10.08 6.03
N ASP A 88 13.16 -9.77 7.07
CA ASP A 88 12.93 -10.31 8.41
C ASP A 88 11.69 -9.74 9.10
N LEU A 89 11.11 -8.66 8.56
CA LEU A 89 9.86 -8.10 9.04
C LEU A 89 8.90 -7.90 7.87
N VAL A 90 7.62 -8.16 8.12
CA VAL A 90 6.52 -7.80 7.23
C VAL A 90 6.10 -6.39 7.66
N TRP A 91 6.66 -5.36 7.04
CA TRP A 91 6.20 -3.99 7.22
C TRP A 91 5.71 -3.49 5.88
N LEU A 92 4.44 -3.10 5.83
CA LEU A 92 3.84 -2.53 4.65
C LEU A 92 4.22 -1.05 4.61
N GLN A 93 4.80 -0.61 3.51
CA GLN A 93 4.97 0.82 3.29
C GLN A 93 3.59 1.47 3.09
N PRO A 94 3.37 2.70 3.59
CA PRO A 94 2.07 3.33 3.52
C PRO A 94 1.72 3.61 2.05
N TYR A 95 0.57 3.10 1.61
CA TYR A 95 0.07 3.29 0.25
C TYR A 95 -1.01 4.38 0.24
N PRO A 96 -0.88 5.42 -0.60
CA PRO A 96 -1.87 6.51 -0.68
C PRO A 96 -3.22 6.04 -1.24
N ASP A 97 -4.30 6.21 -0.47
CA ASP A 97 -5.62 5.73 -0.90
C ASP A 97 -6.15 6.48 -2.14
N ARG A 98 -5.74 7.73 -2.35
CA ARG A 98 -6.06 8.49 -3.56
C ARG A 98 -5.67 7.74 -4.84
N LEU A 99 -4.55 7.03 -4.82
CA LEU A 99 -4.10 6.23 -5.97
C LEU A 99 -4.98 4.99 -6.20
N LEU A 100 -5.76 4.57 -5.20
CA LEU A 100 -6.72 3.47 -5.28
C LEU A 100 -8.09 3.94 -5.77
N ASP A 101 -8.53 5.11 -5.30
CA ASP A 101 -9.82 5.68 -5.65
C ASP A 101 -9.88 6.10 -7.11
N GLU A 102 -8.74 6.51 -7.68
CA GLU A 102 -8.61 6.84 -9.10
C GLU A 102 -8.51 5.61 -10.04
N ILE A 103 -8.62 4.37 -9.53
CA ILE A 103 -8.71 3.13 -10.33
C ILE A 103 -10.18 2.87 -10.74
N ALA A 104 -11.00 3.91 -10.84
CA ALA A 104 -12.38 3.80 -11.32
C ALA A 104 -12.45 3.08 -12.70
N PRO A 105 -13.51 2.29 -12.95
CA PRO A 105 -13.58 1.39 -14.09
C PRO A 105 -13.40 2.19 -15.37
N ALA A 106 -12.51 1.70 -16.25
CA ALA A 106 -12.55 2.17 -17.62
C ALA A 106 -13.89 1.67 -18.21
N ASP A 107 -14.88 2.56 -18.26
CA ASP A 107 -16.26 2.29 -18.73
C ASP A 107 -16.36 1.79 -20.19
N ASP A 108 -15.24 1.55 -20.87
CA ASP A 108 -15.19 1.11 -22.26
C ASP A 108 -14.66 -0.31 -22.47
N ARG A 109 -14.50 -1.13 -21.40
CA ARG A 109 -13.87 -2.45 -21.55
C ARG A 109 -14.54 -3.57 -20.74
N PRO A 110 -15.22 -4.54 -21.40
CA PRO A 110 -15.91 -5.65 -20.74
C PRO A 110 -14.96 -6.66 -20.04
N ASP A 111 -13.64 -6.54 -20.22
CA ASP A 111 -12.61 -7.40 -19.62
C ASP A 111 -12.02 -6.85 -18.30
N VAL A 112 -12.43 -5.66 -17.86
CA VAL A 112 -11.98 -5.09 -16.59
C VAL A 112 -12.87 -5.62 -15.47
N VAL A 113 -12.48 -6.75 -14.89
CA VAL A 113 -12.96 -7.11 -13.54
C VAL A 113 -12.54 -5.96 -12.63
N ALA A 114 -13.51 -5.25 -12.06
CA ALA A 114 -13.27 -4.22 -11.07
C ALA A 114 -12.36 -4.82 -10.00
N VAL A 115 -11.12 -4.33 -9.91
CA VAL A 115 -10.19 -4.74 -8.88
C VAL A 115 -10.87 -4.41 -7.56
N ASP A 116 -11.26 -5.43 -6.80
CA ASP A 116 -11.99 -5.24 -5.57
C ASP A 116 -11.14 -4.38 -4.63
N ARG A 117 -11.63 -3.18 -4.33
CA ARG A 117 -10.92 -2.14 -3.56
C ARG A 117 -10.62 -2.61 -2.14
N GLU A 118 -11.35 -3.62 -1.66
CA GLU A 118 -11.19 -4.28 -0.36
C GLU A 118 -9.84 -5.02 -0.23
N THR A 119 -9.19 -5.38 -1.33
CA THR A 119 -7.96 -6.20 -1.34
C THR A 119 -6.65 -5.42 -1.14
N ILE A 120 -6.75 -4.17 -0.64
CA ILE A 120 -5.63 -3.28 -0.29
C ILE A 120 -5.77 -2.81 1.17
N GLU A 121 -6.77 -3.33 1.88
CA GLU A 121 -6.91 -3.20 3.32
C GLU A 121 -5.70 -3.80 4.05
N LEU A 122 -5.26 -3.16 5.13
CA LEU A 122 -4.02 -3.51 5.80
C LEU A 122 -4.00 -4.96 6.30
N THR A 123 -5.10 -5.44 6.90
CA THR A 123 -5.16 -6.82 7.43
C THR A 123 -5.07 -7.84 6.31
N PHE A 124 -5.79 -7.62 5.20
CA PHE A 124 -5.63 -8.40 3.98
C PHE A 124 -4.19 -8.39 3.47
N LEU A 125 -3.55 -7.22 3.35
CA LEU A 125 -2.18 -7.12 2.87
C LEU A 125 -1.19 -7.83 3.81
N ILE A 126 -1.34 -7.72 5.13
CA ILE A 126 -0.50 -8.44 6.10
C ILE A 126 -0.66 -9.95 5.92
N ALA A 127 -1.90 -10.44 5.82
CA ALA A 127 -2.18 -11.86 5.58
C ALA A 127 -1.58 -12.33 4.24
N LEU A 128 -1.70 -11.50 3.20
CA LEU A 128 -1.13 -11.73 1.87
C LEU A 128 0.40 -11.79 1.91
N GLN A 129 1.04 -10.92 2.70
CA GLN A 129 2.50 -10.91 2.88
C GLN A 129 3.03 -12.14 3.65
N ALA A 130 2.17 -12.84 4.39
CA ALA A 130 2.57 -14.09 5.05
C ALA A 130 2.57 -15.31 4.11
N LEU A 131 1.98 -15.19 2.91
CA LEU A 131 1.96 -16.27 1.93
C LEU A 131 3.33 -16.47 1.28
N PRO A 132 3.72 -17.73 0.97
CA PRO A 132 4.80 -18.00 0.04
C PRO A 132 4.57 -17.28 -1.31
N PRO A 133 5.61 -16.80 -1.99
CA PRO A 133 5.45 -15.84 -3.09
C PRO A 133 4.59 -16.35 -4.25
N ARG A 134 4.71 -17.63 -4.60
CA ARG A 134 3.88 -18.24 -5.66
C ARG A 134 2.43 -18.47 -5.23
N GLN A 135 2.19 -18.75 -3.95
CA GLN A 135 0.83 -18.87 -3.41
C GLN A 135 0.15 -17.49 -3.39
N ARG A 136 0.90 -16.45 -3.03
CA ARG A 136 0.48 -15.05 -3.13
C ARG A 136 0.08 -14.68 -4.55
N ALA A 137 0.95 -14.91 -5.52
CA ALA A 137 0.67 -14.62 -6.93
C ALA A 137 -0.56 -15.39 -7.44
N THR A 138 -0.71 -16.66 -7.04
CA THR A 138 -1.88 -17.48 -7.38
C THR A 138 -3.16 -16.89 -6.80
N LEU A 139 -3.16 -16.49 -5.53
CA LEU A 139 -4.32 -15.91 -4.87
C LEU A 139 -4.70 -14.56 -5.50
N ILE A 140 -3.74 -13.69 -5.79
CA ILE A 140 -4.00 -12.42 -6.47
C ILE A 140 -4.62 -12.67 -7.85
N ALA A 141 -4.04 -13.55 -8.67
CA ALA A 141 -4.57 -13.84 -9.99
C ALA A 141 -6.01 -14.38 -9.93
N ARG A 142 -6.30 -15.31 -9.01
CA ARG A 142 -7.59 -16.02 -8.95
C ARG A 142 -8.67 -15.23 -8.22
N ASP A 143 -8.35 -14.69 -7.06
CA ASP A 143 -9.35 -14.13 -6.14
C ASP A 143 -9.42 -12.59 -6.22
N VAL A 144 -8.40 -11.93 -6.77
CA VAL A 144 -8.37 -10.46 -6.93
C VAL A 144 -8.57 -10.02 -8.37
N LEU A 145 -7.92 -10.69 -9.33
CA LEU A 145 -8.03 -10.36 -10.76
C LEU A 145 -9.08 -11.18 -11.51
N GLY A 146 -9.64 -12.21 -10.88
CA GLY A 146 -10.68 -13.06 -11.47
C GLY A 146 -10.20 -13.99 -12.60
N TRP A 147 -8.90 -14.21 -12.75
CA TRP A 147 -8.36 -15.05 -13.83
C TRP A 147 -8.74 -16.52 -13.63
N SER A 148 -8.91 -17.26 -14.71
CA SER A 148 -9.14 -18.70 -14.70
C SER A 148 -7.93 -19.47 -14.16
N ALA A 149 -8.13 -20.74 -13.82
CA ALA A 149 -7.04 -21.61 -13.39
C ALA A 149 -6.04 -21.87 -14.53
N ALA A 150 -6.51 -21.89 -15.78
CA ALA A 150 -5.68 -22.02 -16.97
C ALA A 150 -4.80 -20.77 -17.20
N GLU A 151 -5.39 -19.58 -17.11
CA GLU A 151 -4.63 -18.32 -17.22
C GLU A 151 -3.61 -18.18 -16.10
N THR A 152 -3.99 -18.54 -14.87
CA THR A 152 -3.06 -18.52 -13.72
C THR A 152 -1.92 -19.53 -13.87
N ALA A 153 -2.20 -20.70 -14.45
CA ALA A 153 -1.18 -21.69 -14.75
C ALA A 153 -0.20 -21.19 -15.83
N GLY A 154 -0.70 -20.57 -16.90
CA GLY A 154 0.12 -19.96 -17.95
C GLY A 154 0.89 -18.71 -17.50
N LEU A 155 0.34 -17.97 -16.54
CA LEU A 155 1.01 -16.85 -15.85
C LEU A 155 2.24 -17.35 -15.09
N LEU A 156 2.04 -18.36 -14.25
CA LEU A 156 3.03 -18.84 -13.29
C LEU A 156 3.89 -19.98 -13.83
N ASP A 157 3.81 -20.29 -15.12
CA ASP A 157 4.52 -21.38 -15.79
C ASP A 157 4.45 -22.70 -14.99
N THR A 158 3.21 -23.16 -14.76
CA THR A 158 2.91 -24.32 -13.93
C THR A 158 1.70 -25.08 -14.50
N SER A 159 1.36 -26.24 -13.95
CA SER A 159 0.13 -26.95 -14.31
C SER A 159 -1.11 -26.34 -13.64
N VAL A 160 -2.28 -26.52 -14.26
CA VAL A 160 -3.59 -26.13 -13.70
C VAL A 160 -3.84 -26.79 -12.35
N ALA A 161 -3.45 -28.05 -12.20
CA ALA A 161 -3.55 -28.79 -10.93
C ALA A 161 -2.70 -28.13 -9.83
N ALA A 162 -1.45 -27.74 -10.15
CA ALA A 162 -0.57 -27.05 -9.21
C ALA A 162 -1.09 -25.66 -8.85
N ALA A 163 -1.66 -24.91 -9.80
CA ALA A 163 -2.30 -23.61 -9.54
C ALA A 163 -3.50 -23.76 -8.58
N ASN A 164 -4.39 -24.72 -8.81
CA ASN A 164 -5.52 -24.99 -7.90
C ASN A 164 -5.05 -25.39 -6.50
N SER A 165 -4.03 -26.25 -6.42
CA SER A 165 -3.45 -26.68 -5.15
C SER A 165 -2.79 -25.51 -4.39
N ALA A 166 -2.09 -24.63 -5.09
CA ALA A 166 -1.50 -23.42 -4.51
C ALA A 166 -2.57 -22.45 -4.00
N LEU A 167 -3.67 -22.26 -4.74
CA LEU A 167 -4.80 -21.42 -4.33
C LEU A 167 -5.45 -21.96 -3.06
N GLN A 168 -5.70 -23.28 -2.99
CA GLN A 168 -6.29 -23.90 -1.81
C GLN A 168 -5.44 -23.65 -0.56
N ARG A 169 -4.12 -23.86 -0.65
CA ARG A 169 -3.19 -23.56 0.47
C ARG A 169 -3.19 -22.08 0.83
N ALA A 170 -3.17 -21.20 -0.17
CA ALA A 170 -3.23 -19.77 0.06
C ALA A 170 -4.47 -19.37 0.86
N ARG A 171 -5.66 -19.86 0.46
CA ARG A 171 -6.93 -19.58 1.15
C ARG A 171 -6.94 -20.09 2.59
N VAL A 172 -6.33 -21.24 2.87
CA VAL A 172 -6.18 -21.75 4.26
C VAL A 172 -5.35 -20.79 5.10
N THR A 173 -4.20 -20.33 4.60
CA THR A 173 -3.37 -19.37 5.33
C THR A 173 -4.07 -18.02 5.53
N MET A 174 -4.81 -17.55 4.51
CA MET A 174 -5.61 -16.32 4.62
C MET A 174 -6.69 -16.46 5.70
N GLN A 175 -7.44 -17.57 5.72
CA GLN A 175 -8.48 -17.86 6.73
C GLN A 175 -7.93 -17.91 8.16
N GLN A 176 -6.70 -18.38 8.35
CA GLN A 176 -6.05 -18.42 9.66
C GLN A 176 -5.60 -17.04 10.16
N ARG A 177 -5.42 -16.08 9.26
CA ARG A 177 -4.85 -14.76 9.57
C ARG A 177 -5.85 -13.62 9.51
N LEU A 178 -6.93 -13.78 8.75
CA LEU A 178 -7.99 -12.80 8.63
C LEU A 178 -9.02 -12.95 9.75
N PRO A 179 -9.66 -11.85 10.17
CA PRO A 179 -10.83 -11.91 11.05
C PRO A 179 -11.93 -12.81 10.48
N VAL A 180 -12.62 -13.53 11.37
CA VAL A 180 -13.62 -14.55 11.02
C VAL A 180 -14.81 -13.94 10.27
N ARG A 181 -15.20 -12.70 10.56
CA ARG A 181 -16.27 -12.00 9.85
C ARG A 181 -15.67 -10.95 8.93
N ARG A 182 -16.19 -10.88 7.70
CA ARG A 182 -15.82 -9.86 6.71
C ARG A 182 -16.21 -8.45 7.14
N SER A 183 -17.20 -8.30 8.02
CA SER A 183 -17.58 -7.03 8.66
C SER A 183 -16.53 -6.49 9.62
N ASP A 184 -15.62 -7.36 10.10
CA ASP A 184 -14.56 -7.00 11.03
C ASP A 184 -13.30 -6.56 10.27
N TRP A 185 -13.36 -6.53 8.94
CA TRP A 185 -12.32 -5.98 8.09
C TRP A 185 -12.53 -4.47 7.97
N SER A 186 -11.45 -3.69 7.90
CA SER A 186 -11.57 -2.23 7.84
C SER A 186 -12.39 -1.78 6.63
N ALA A 187 -13.24 -0.78 6.86
CA ALA A 187 -14.13 -0.23 5.83
C ALA A 187 -13.33 0.38 4.65
N PRO A 188 -13.93 0.54 3.46
CA PRO A 188 -13.28 1.13 2.28
C PRO A 188 -12.79 2.57 2.49
N GLN A 189 -13.28 3.24 3.52
CA GLN A 189 -12.87 4.55 3.98
C GLN A 189 -12.88 4.51 5.52
N PRO A 190 -12.02 5.28 6.19
CA PRO A 190 -12.08 5.40 7.65
C PRO A 190 -13.50 5.74 8.10
N THR A 191 -14.03 5.01 9.08
CA THR A 191 -15.35 5.19 9.69
C THR A 191 -15.50 6.58 10.33
N ALA A 192 -16.74 6.96 10.66
CA ALA A 192 -16.98 8.25 11.34
C ALA A 192 -16.23 8.33 12.68
N GLU A 193 -16.21 7.24 13.43
CA GLU A 193 -15.47 7.10 14.69
C GLU A 193 -13.96 7.23 14.48
N GLU A 194 -13.39 6.53 13.49
CA GLU A 194 -11.96 6.66 13.14
C GLU A 194 -11.58 8.09 12.74
N ARG A 195 -12.43 8.79 12.00
CA ARG A 195 -12.22 10.20 11.64
C ARG A 195 -12.28 11.12 12.84
N GLU A 196 -13.16 10.86 13.79
CA GLU A 196 -13.25 11.62 15.05
C GLU A 196 -11.99 11.39 15.91
N VAL A 197 -11.54 10.15 16.05
CA VAL A 197 -10.29 9.83 16.75
C VAL A 197 -9.08 10.50 16.09
N LEU A 198 -9.00 10.47 14.75
CA LEU A 198 -7.97 11.20 13.99
C LEU A 198 -8.02 12.71 14.25
N ALA A 199 -9.22 13.31 14.27
CA ALA A 199 -9.38 14.73 14.57
C ALA A 199 -8.88 15.08 15.98
N ARG A 200 -9.19 14.24 16.98
CA ARG A 200 -8.68 14.40 18.37
C ARG A 200 -7.17 14.21 18.46
N PHE A 201 -6.61 13.27 17.69
CA PHE A 201 -5.16 13.09 17.58
C PHE A 201 -4.49 14.34 17.02
N ILE A 202 -5.03 14.90 15.94
CA ILE A 202 -4.54 16.14 15.32
C ILE A 202 -4.64 17.31 16.29
N ASP A 203 -5.79 17.48 16.97
CA ASP A 203 -5.98 18.53 17.96
C ASP A 203 -4.96 18.44 19.10
N ALA A 204 -4.76 17.25 19.67
CA ALA A 204 -3.79 17.04 20.74
C ALA A 204 -2.36 17.39 20.30
N HIS A 205 -1.97 17.08 19.07
CA HIS A 205 -0.65 17.44 18.55
C HIS A 205 -0.50 18.95 18.36
N GLN A 206 -1.48 19.61 17.74
CA GLN A 206 -1.42 21.04 17.46
C GLN A 206 -1.52 21.90 18.74
N ARG A 207 -2.19 21.41 19.78
CA ARG A 207 -2.22 22.06 21.11
C ARG A 207 -1.03 21.67 22.00
N CYS A 208 -0.16 20.78 21.54
CA CYS A 208 0.90 20.16 22.35
C CYS A 208 0.37 19.64 23.70
N ASP A 209 -0.73 18.90 23.65
CA ASP A 209 -1.46 18.41 24.82
C ASP A 209 -1.21 16.91 24.99
N ALA A 210 -0.15 16.58 25.75
CA ALA A 210 0.22 15.19 26.03
C ALA A 210 -0.90 14.43 26.76
N ALA A 211 -1.65 15.10 27.66
CA ALA A 211 -2.74 14.47 28.39
C ALA A 211 -3.89 14.09 27.45
N ALA A 212 -4.25 14.96 26.50
CA ALA A 212 -5.24 14.65 25.48
C ALA A 212 -4.80 13.52 24.55
N ALA A 213 -3.52 13.48 24.16
CA ALA A 213 -2.96 12.39 23.35
C ALA A 213 -3.00 11.05 24.10
N ILE A 214 -2.65 11.03 25.39
CA ILE A 214 -2.75 9.85 26.25
C ILE A 214 -4.21 9.42 26.42
N ALA A 215 -5.14 10.37 26.56
CA ALA A 215 -6.55 10.08 26.75
C ALA A 215 -7.23 9.41 25.54
N ILE A 216 -6.63 9.48 24.35
CA ILE A 216 -7.10 8.76 23.14
C ILE A 216 -6.32 7.49 22.84
N ALA A 217 -5.23 7.21 23.56
CA ALA A 217 -4.47 5.98 23.41
C ALA A 217 -5.14 4.81 24.17
N ALA A 218 -5.01 3.61 23.60
CA ALA A 218 -5.28 2.37 24.31
C ALA A 218 -4.16 2.08 25.33
N GLU A 219 -4.46 1.27 26.36
CA GLU A 219 -3.46 0.89 27.38
C GLU A 219 -2.32 0.05 26.77
N ASP A 220 -2.67 -0.80 25.81
CA ASP A 220 -1.77 -1.66 25.04
C ASP A 220 -1.25 -0.99 23.75
N LEU A 221 -1.29 0.35 23.67
CA LEU A 221 -0.82 1.11 22.50
C LEU A 221 0.54 0.61 22.02
N ARG A 222 0.63 0.33 20.71
CA ARG A 222 1.89 0.04 20.02
C ARG A 222 2.30 1.16 19.09
N ILE A 223 3.52 1.68 19.23
CA ILE A 223 4.12 2.60 18.26
C ILE A 223 5.32 1.92 17.59
N SER A 224 5.30 1.82 16.26
CA SER A 224 6.42 1.28 15.48
C SER A 224 6.94 2.32 14.48
N MET A 225 8.24 2.27 14.14
CA MET A 225 8.87 3.25 13.23
C MET A 225 9.54 2.60 12.01
N PRO A 226 8.81 1.92 11.11
CA PRO A 226 9.45 1.24 10.00
C PRO A 226 10.14 2.19 8.99
N PRO A 227 11.25 1.79 8.35
CA PRO A 227 11.89 0.48 8.38
C PRO A 227 12.81 0.25 9.59
N ASP A 228 12.96 1.24 10.48
CA ASP A 228 13.73 1.05 11.70
C ASP A 228 13.06 -0.02 12.57
N ARG A 229 13.85 -0.91 13.17
CA ARG A 229 13.33 -1.98 14.04
C ARG A 229 12.88 -1.49 15.42
N LEU A 230 12.58 -0.19 15.55
CA LEU A 230 12.19 0.45 16.78
C LEU A 230 10.67 0.29 17.00
N SER A 231 10.30 -0.29 18.13
CA SER A 231 8.93 -0.48 18.59
C SER A 231 8.82 -0.11 20.07
N PHE A 232 7.68 0.46 20.44
CA PHE A 232 7.28 0.76 21.82
C PHE A 232 5.95 0.08 22.06
N ASP A 233 5.93 -0.85 23.00
CA ASP A 233 4.78 -1.70 23.27
C ASP A 233 4.20 -1.36 24.66
N GLY A 234 2.94 -0.92 24.67
CA GLY A 234 2.24 -0.43 25.85
C GLY A 234 2.36 1.09 26.03
N LEU A 235 1.30 1.70 26.57
CA LEU A 235 1.20 3.13 26.78
C LEU A 235 2.36 3.69 27.63
N ALA A 236 2.77 2.97 28.69
CA ALA A 236 3.88 3.37 29.55
C ALA A 236 5.22 3.51 28.78
N ALA A 237 5.49 2.60 27.84
CA ALA A 237 6.69 2.65 27.00
C ALA A 237 6.64 3.81 25.99
N CYS A 238 5.44 4.27 25.63
CA CYS A 238 5.23 5.37 24.69
C CYS A 238 5.32 6.76 25.36
N LEU A 239 5.18 6.87 26.69
CA LEU A 239 5.19 8.15 27.41
C LEU A 239 6.40 9.05 27.08
N PRO A 240 7.65 8.54 26.98
CA PRO A 240 8.80 9.36 26.61
C PRO A 240 8.68 9.99 25.21
N LEU A 241 7.97 9.34 24.28
CA LEU A 241 7.72 9.91 22.95
C LEU A 241 6.71 11.06 23.03
N PHE A 242 5.65 10.93 23.84
CA PHE A 242 4.70 12.01 24.07
C PHE A 242 5.34 13.19 24.79
N GLU A 243 6.22 12.95 25.76
CA GLU A 243 6.96 14.02 26.43
C GLU A 243 7.86 14.78 25.46
N ARG A 244 8.56 14.06 24.58
CA ARG A 244 9.43 14.67 23.57
C ARG A 244 8.66 15.41 22.47
N GLY A 245 7.48 14.91 22.09
CA GLY A 245 6.66 15.50 21.05
C GLY A 245 5.78 16.64 21.54
N LEU A 246 5.17 16.49 22.72
CA LEU A 246 4.05 17.29 23.20
C LEU A 246 4.31 17.91 24.57
N GLY A 247 5.40 17.53 25.25
CA GLY A 247 5.72 18.02 26.58
C GLY A 247 6.28 19.46 26.61
N PRO A 248 6.59 19.98 27.81
CA PRO A 248 7.18 21.30 27.98
C PRO A 248 8.52 21.49 27.24
N ASN A 249 9.31 20.41 27.13
CA ASN A 249 10.61 20.40 26.45
C ASN A 249 10.53 19.83 25.02
N ARG A 250 9.37 19.98 24.37
CA ARG A 250 9.12 19.41 23.05
C ARG A 250 10.11 19.86 21.97
N ASP A 251 10.27 19.00 20.98
CA ASP A 251 11.13 19.19 19.81
C ASP A 251 10.74 20.40 18.93
N GLY A 252 9.50 20.88 19.03
CA GLY A 252 8.92 22.00 18.26
C GLY A 252 7.40 22.04 18.35
N GLU A 253 6.77 22.92 17.59
CA GLU A 253 5.31 22.94 17.41
C GLU A 253 4.90 22.01 16.28
N TRP A 254 3.64 21.56 16.26
CA TRP A 254 3.10 20.65 15.25
C TRP A 254 1.98 21.25 14.41
N ARG A 255 1.99 20.94 13.11
CA ARG A 255 0.88 21.14 12.19
C ARG A 255 0.62 19.85 11.45
N LEU A 256 -0.59 19.31 11.58
CA LEU A 256 -0.94 18.01 11.01
C LEU A 256 -1.98 18.19 9.91
N VAL A 257 -1.80 17.47 8.81
CA VAL A 257 -2.76 17.40 7.70
C VAL A 257 -3.38 16.01 7.68
N PRO A 258 -4.72 15.87 7.75
CA PRO A 258 -5.38 14.58 7.69
C PRO A 258 -5.20 13.95 6.30
N THR A 259 -4.99 12.64 6.26
CA THR A 259 -4.90 11.84 5.04
C THR A 259 -5.31 10.39 5.36
N SER A 260 -5.07 9.46 4.44
CA SER A 260 -5.29 8.03 4.69
C SER A 260 -4.31 7.18 3.91
N ALA A 261 -3.93 6.05 4.52
CA ALA A 261 -3.00 5.09 3.93
C ALA A 261 -3.53 3.67 4.14
N ASN A 262 -3.56 2.86 3.09
CA ASN A 262 -4.08 1.48 3.14
C ASN A 262 -5.48 1.39 3.78
N ARG A 263 -6.34 2.37 3.49
CA ARG A 263 -7.69 2.57 4.05
C ARG A 263 -7.75 2.88 5.53
N LEU A 264 -6.62 3.16 6.17
CA LEU A 264 -6.56 3.57 7.58
C LEU A 264 -6.42 5.09 7.71
N PRO A 265 -6.98 5.69 8.79
CA PRO A 265 -6.78 7.10 9.09
C PRO A 265 -5.29 7.39 9.29
N ALA A 266 -4.80 8.48 8.69
CA ALA A 266 -3.42 8.89 8.81
C ALA A 266 -3.27 10.41 8.99
N ALA A 267 -2.17 10.83 9.59
CA ALA A 267 -1.82 12.24 9.74
C ALA A 267 -0.41 12.50 9.21
N ALA A 268 -0.29 13.47 8.31
CA ALA A 268 0.99 14.00 7.88
C ALA A 268 1.42 15.12 8.83
N SER A 269 2.48 14.87 9.58
CA SER A 269 3.00 15.77 10.59
C SER A 269 4.10 16.67 10.01
N TYR A 270 3.93 17.97 10.22
CA TYR A 270 4.93 18.99 9.95
C TYR A 270 5.40 19.58 11.27
N LEU A 271 6.71 19.76 11.40
CA LEU A 271 7.35 20.26 12.60
C LEU A 271 7.88 21.68 12.36
N LEU A 272 7.60 22.58 13.29
CA LEU A 272 8.22 23.89 13.37
C LEU A 272 9.20 23.88 14.54
N ARG A 273 10.51 23.83 14.24
CA ARG A 273 11.55 23.85 15.28
C ARG A 273 11.62 25.23 15.95
N PRO A 274 12.07 25.32 17.22
CA PRO A 274 12.30 26.60 17.87
C PRO A 274 13.22 27.51 17.03
N GLY A 275 12.76 28.72 16.72
CA GLY A 275 13.49 29.69 15.90
C GLY A 275 13.26 29.58 14.38
N ASP A 276 12.61 28.52 13.91
CA ASP A 276 12.20 28.41 12.51
C ASP A 276 10.90 29.19 12.25
N THR A 277 10.65 29.52 10.98
CA THR A 277 9.42 30.18 10.50
C THR A 277 8.63 29.32 9.52
N VAL A 278 9.12 28.11 9.21
CA VAL A 278 8.55 27.23 8.19
C VAL A 278 8.30 25.86 8.78
N TRP A 279 7.07 25.39 8.59
CA TRP A 279 6.65 24.02 8.91
C TRP A 279 7.26 23.06 7.91
N ARG A 280 8.11 22.12 8.37
CA ARG A 280 8.77 21.14 7.50
C ARG A 280 8.16 19.76 7.68
N ALA A 281 7.99 19.05 6.58
CA ALA A 281 7.55 17.66 6.60
C ALA A 281 8.44 16.82 7.53
N PHE A 282 7.82 16.05 8.42
CA PHE A 282 8.54 15.34 9.48
C PHE A 282 8.22 13.84 9.49
N LYS A 283 6.94 13.46 9.53
CA LYS A 283 6.53 12.04 9.55
C LYS A 283 5.09 11.86 9.08
N LEU A 284 4.77 10.63 8.66
CA LEU A 284 3.41 10.16 8.43
C LEU A 284 3.06 9.13 9.51
N ASP A 285 2.02 9.40 10.29
CA ASP A 285 1.50 8.46 11.27
C ASP A 285 0.23 7.81 10.73
N VAL A 286 0.22 6.48 10.60
CA VAL A 286 -0.95 5.68 10.21
C VAL A 286 -1.52 5.03 11.45
N LEU A 287 -2.81 5.24 11.72
CA LEU A 287 -3.45 4.88 12.98
C LEU A 287 -4.37 3.67 12.80
N ARG A 288 -4.27 2.70 13.73
CA ARG A 288 -5.32 1.69 13.91
C ARG A 288 -6.15 2.07 15.13
N VAL A 289 -7.45 2.18 14.92
CA VAL A 289 -8.41 2.52 15.97
C VAL A 289 -9.19 1.27 16.36
N HIS A 290 -9.36 1.07 17.65
CA HIS A 290 -10.21 0.03 18.23
C HIS A 290 -10.97 0.64 19.40
N ASP A 291 -12.30 0.45 19.44
CA ASP A 291 -13.19 0.93 20.49
C ASP A 291 -12.95 2.42 20.86
N GLY A 292 -12.91 3.29 19.85
CA GLY A 292 -12.70 4.74 20.01
C GLY A 292 -11.32 5.16 20.52
N LYS A 293 -10.35 4.24 20.55
CA LYS A 293 -8.97 4.45 21.02
C LYS A 293 -7.95 4.09 19.95
N ILE A 294 -6.81 4.76 19.95
CA ILE A 294 -5.67 4.40 19.11
C ILE A 294 -4.97 3.20 19.73
N ALA A 295 -5.05 2.06 19.07
CA ALA A 295 -4.39 0.81 19.47
C ALA A 295 -2.98 0.69 18.85
N GLU A 296 -2.76 1.25 17.67
CA GLU A 296 -1.48 1.19 16.97
C GLU A 296 -1.19 2.48 16.20
N ILE A 297 0.07 2.91 16.22
CA ILE A 297 0.63 3.95 15.36
C ILE A 297 1.81 3.37 14.61
N MET A 298 1.75 3.38 13.28
CA MET A 298 2.89 3.12 12.42
C MET A 298 3.41 4.46 11.90
N THR A 299 4.60 4.84 12.35
CA THR A 299 5.25 6.10 11.99
C THR A 299 6.26 5.87 10.87
N PHE A 300 6.06 6.56 9.75
CA PHE A 300 6.97 6.53 8.61
C PHE A 300 7.62 7.89 8.39
N GLY A 301 8.81 7.91 7.80
CA GLY A 301 9.44 9.16 7.35
C GLY A 301 8.62 9.87 6.26
N TYR A 302 8.92 11.16 6.05
CA TYR A 302 8.18 12.02 5.13
C TYR A 302 8.54 11.83 3.64
N SER A 303 9.46 10.93 3.29
CA SER A 303 9.95 10.76 1.90
C SER A 303 8.82 10.48 0.89
N ARG A 304 7.69 9.92 1.34
CA ARG A 304 6.53 9.62 0.49
C ARG A 304 5.48 10.72 0.43
N PHE A 305 5.66 11.87 1.08
CA PHE A 305 4.69 12.97 1.02
C PHE A 305 4.26 13.33 -0.43
N PRO A 306 5.18 13.39 -1.43
CA PRO A 306 4.77 13.60 -2.83
C PRO A 306 3.78 12.54 -3.35
N ALA A 307 3.98 11.26 -3.02
CA ALA A 307 3.06 10.17 -3.36
C ALA A 307 1.70 10.29 -2.64
N PHE A 308 1.62 11.05 -1.54
CA PHE A 308 0.37 11.42 -0.88
C PHE A 308 -0.21 12.75 -1.38
N GLY A 309 0.50 13.47 -2.26
CA GLY A 309 0.07 14.79 -2.73
C GLY A 309 0.29 15.89 -1.69
N LEU A 310 1.20 15.64 -0.75
CA LEU A 310 1.54 16.52 0.35
C LEU A 310 2.85 17.26 0.04
N PRO A 311 2.95 18.57 0.35
CA PRO A 311 4.16 19.33 0.12
C PRO A 311 5.27 18.98 1.13
N ASP A 312 6.52 19.34 0.84
CA ASP A 312 7.64 19.20 1.80
C ASP A 312 7.61 20.26 2.92
N ARG A 313 6.84 21.34 2.70
CA ARG A 313 6.73 22.50 3.61
C ARG A 313 5.32 23.06 3.59
N LEU A 314 4.87 23.62 4.71
CA LEU A 314 3.68 24.47 4.77
C LEU A 314 4.09 25.91 5.02
N THR A 315 3.55 26.83 4.23
CA THR A 315 3.57 28.25 4.56
C THR A 315 2.62 28.52 5.74
N PRO A 316 2.94 29.51 6.60
CA PRO A 316 2.13 29.86 7.77
C PRO A 316 0.64 30.04 7.49
#